data_AF-A0A1E3HCX6-F1
#
_entry.id   AF-A0A1E3HCX6-F1
#
_cell.length_a   1.000
_cell.length_b   1.000
_cell.length_c   1.000
_cell.angle_alpha   90.00
_cell.angle_beta   90.00
_cell.angle_gamma   90.00
#
_symmetry.space_group_name_H-M   'P 1'
#
loop_
_entity.id
_entity.type
_entity.pdbx_description
1 polymer ?
#
loop_
_entity_poly.entity_id
_entity_poly.type
_entity_poly.pdbx_seq_one_letter_code
_entity_poly.pdbx_strand_id
1 'polypeptide(L)'
;MDDDMDDAYGSYYSYYSRPRDAPPIVRLDPITDYNIQYVEGSGSSRGKSIDLVFILDCTGSMQKYINSVRDHIIGICDMIRGEEGLNGPDDLRVAVVNYRDHPPQDSTYIYKFHPFTSDIPELQTYIKGLTGTHYSAHPYAHRTDVLATASGGGDGPEAVTSAMAATLTELEWRREAARMAVLVADAPPHGIGEGGDQFKGGDPLGHDPLVVARTMAQNGITMFMVACEDTLSGYSHAVDFFQAICNMTSGVMLPLFSADLLAMTIVGSVLENMDMERLITEIGMEVAQRIKEKGESMESVEEVAQELHERLLLRNEQTKQVRLPEVYVPHENAKKNVSTWMNASCLGDAVPHILAVPGKRLTEKFRKQNYAAGFNYTPGGRLPPRRSTSVASPPSTTTSTTSSALGIPPTPSSPTAHPHPHSPPTATSPSRRVVSDFKPFGAPAAGDGKMGVSVFGAPMLSTPGPGGGMFGSMGRAPGGHGGLREREEEEDEEDDDEGARLRREAISLDQARRIATQAVFRAGRF
;
A
#
# COMPACT_ATOMS: atom_id res chain seq x y z
N MET A 1 49.88 36.58 -60.87
CA MET A 1 48.97 37.29 -61.78
C MET A 1 47.92 36.28 -62.20
N ASP A 2 47.23 35.67 -61.24
CA ASP A 2 46.22 36.24 -60.30
C ASP A 2 44.86 36.22 -61.04
N ASP A 3 43.74 35.69 -60.52
CA ASP A 3 43.44 35.17 -59.18
C ASP A 3 42.49 33.95 -59.26
N ASP A 4 42.40 33.17 -58.18
CA ASP A 4 41.34 32.17 -57.96
C ASP A 4 40.01 32.84 -57.60
N MET A 5 38.88 32.35 -58.14
CA MET A 5 37.57 32.50 -57.50
C MET A 5 36.55 31.44 -57.98
N ASP A 6 36.19 30.58 -57.03
CA ASP A 6 34.89 29.96 -56.76
C ASP A 6 33.94 29.59 -57.93
N ASP A 7 33.68 28.28 -58.07
CA ASP A 7 32.36 27.74 -57.67
C ASP A 7 32.40 26.20 -57.57
N ALA A 8 32.81 25.69 -56.38
CA ALA A 8 32.78 24.27 -56.09
C ALA A 8 31.41 23.86 -55.53
N TYR A 9 30.53 23.32 -56.39
CA TYR A 9 29.30 22.63 -55.97
C TYR A 9 29.64 21.29 -55.27
N GLY A 10 30.12 21.40 -54.03
CA GLY A 10 30.45 20.28 -53.17
C GLY A 10 29.18 19.55 -52.71
N SER A 11 29.01 18.31 -53.15
CA SER A 11 27.94 17.43 -52.67
C SER A 11 28.09 17.19 -51.16
N TYR A 12 27.20 17.81 -50.37
CA TYR A 12 27.15 17.64 -48.91
C TYR A 12 26.54 16.26 -48.58
N TYR A 13 27.31 15.19 -48.80
CA TYR A 13 26.97 13.86 -48.30
C TYR A 13 27.03 13.89 -46.77
N SER A 14 25.86 14.09 -46.15
CA SER A 14 25.63 13.85 -44.74
C SER A 14 26.09 12.43 -44.41
N TYR A 15 27.21 12.32 -43.68
CA TYR A 15 27.56 11.09 -42.99
C TYR A 15 26.49 10.84 -41.93
N TYR A 16 25.49 10.05 -42.29
CA TYR A 16 24.64 9.38 -41.31
C TYR A 16 25.55 8.50 -40.46
N SER A 17 25.95 9.02 -39.30
CA SER A 17 26.50 8.23 -38.22
C SER A 17 25.55 7.05 -38.00
N ARG A 18 26.02 5.84 -38.29
CA ARG A 18 25.34 4.62 -37.85
C ARG A 18 25.07 4.78 -36.35
N PRO A 19 23.90 4.36 -35.84
CA PRO A 19 23.74 4.22 -34.41
C PRO A 19 24.92 3.38 -33.91
N ARG A 20 25.73 3.94 -32.99
CA ARG A 20 26.57 3.08 -32.17
C ARG A 20 25.61 2.20 -31.41
N ASP A 21 25.76 0.88 -31.52
CA ASP A 21 25.04 -0.04 -30.65
C ASP A 21 25.25 0.44 -29.22
N ALA A 22 24.15 0.74 -28.52
CA ALA A 22 24.23 1.19 -27.14
C ALA A 22 24.96 0.11 -26.33
N PRO A 23 25.85 0.48 -25.39
CA PRO A 23 26.52 -0.51 -24.57
C PRO A 23 25.47 -1.40 -23.89
N PRO A 24 25.70 -2.72 -23.81
CA PRO A 24 24.72 -3.64 -23.25
C PRO A 24 24.39 -3.21 -21.81
N ILE A 25 23.11 -3.24 -21.46
CA ILE A 25 22.66 -2.91 -20.11
C ILE A 25 23.22 -3.97 -19.16
N VAL A 26 24.17 -3.57 -18.32
CA VAL A 26 24.71 -4.41 -17.26
C VAL A 26 23.74 -4.39 -16.09
N ARG A 27 23.27 -5.57 -15.68
CA ARG A 27 22.55 -5.79 -14.42
C ARG A 27 23.48 -6.48 -13.46
N LEU A 28 23.39 -6.13 -12.18
CA LEU A 28 24.09 -6.86 -11.11
C LEU A 28 23.33 -8.15 -10.81
N ASP A 29 24.04 -9.17 -10.33
CA ASP A 29 23.37 -10.35 -9.77
C ASP A 29 22.56 -9.91 -8.54
N PRO A 30 21.26 -10.28 -8.44
CA PRO A 30 20.39 -9.73 -7.42
C PRO A 30 20.76 -10.25 -6.03
N ILE A 31 20.79 -9.37 -5.03
CA ILE A 31 20.90 -9.76 -3.62
C ILE A 31 19.64 -10.54 -3.23
N THR A 32 19.79 -11.82 -2.87
CA THR A 32 18.69 -12.73 -2.50
C THR A 32 18.58 -13.02 -1.00
N ASP A 33 19.58 -12.65 -0.20
CA ASP A 33 19.59 -12.88 1.25
C ASP A 33 19.56 -11.53 1.99
N TYR A 34 18.56 -11.35 2.85
CA TYR A 34 18.32 -10.12 3.60
C TYR A 34 18.22 -10.44 5.09
N ASN A 35 19.14 -9.90 5.87
CA ASN A 35 19.16 -10.05 7.33
C ASN A 35 18.08 -9.17 7.98
N ILE A 36 16.86 -9.68 8.06
CA ILE A 36 15.73 -8.98 8.68
C ILE A 36 15.80 -9.11 10.20
N GLN A 37 15.86 -7.96 10.87
CA GLN A 37 15.95 -7.89 12.32
C GLN A 37 14.58 -8.09 12.96
N TYR A 38 14.53 -8.93 13.98
CA TYR A 38 13.31 -9.30 14.68
C TYR A 38 13.47 -9.13 16.19
N VAL A 39 12.54 -8.38 16.79
CA VAL A 39 12.46 -8.19 18.24
C VAL A 39 11.21 -8.85 18.81
N GLU A 40 11.25 -9.20 20.09
CA GLU A 40 10.05 -9.54 20.87
C GLU A 40 9.43 -8.23 21.38
N GLY A 41 8.11 -8.08 21.31
CA GLY A 41 7.42 -6.94 21.89
C GLY A 41 7.55 -6.86 23.42
N SER A 42 7.37 -5.65 23.96
CA SER A 42 7.29 -5.34 25.39
C SER A 42 6.08 -6.04 26.04
N GLY A 43 6.25 -7.33 26.36
CA GLY A 43 5.16 -8.27 26.63
C GLY A 43 4.16 -7.82 27.70
N SER A 44 2.91 -7.61 27.28
CA SER A 44 1.74 -7.56 28.17
C SER A 44 0.43 -7.85 27.41
N SER A 45 0.27 -7.37 26.18
CA SER A 45 -0.90 -7.67 25.36
C SER A 45 -0.76 -9.03 24.65
N ARG A 46 -1.65 -9.98 24.99
CA ARG A 46 -2.10 -11.04 24.04
C ARG A 46 -3.03 -10.43 22.98
N GLY A 47 -2.67 -9.26 22.47
CA GLY A 47 -3.53 -8.35 21.73
C GLY A 47 -2.98 -8.04 20.35
N LYS A 48 -3.74 -7.25 19.60
CA LYS A 48 -3.35 -6.78 18.27
C LYS A 48 -2.15 -5.83 18.42
N SER A 49 -1.07 -6.11 17.71
CA SER A 49 0.08 -5.22 17.57
C SER A 49 0.29 -4.87 16.10
N ILE A 50 0.65 -3.63 15.82
CA ILE A 50 0.92 -3.11 14.48
C ILE A 50 2.31 -2.47 14.43
N ASP A 51 3.11 -2.88 13.45
CA ASP A 51 4.30 -2.16 13.01
C ASP A 51 4.03 -1.63 11.59
N LEU A 52 3.96 -0.30 11.46
CA LEU A 52 3.63 0.40 10.22
C LEU A 52 4.81 1.26 9.77
N VAL A 53 5.36 1.03 8.58
CA VAL A 53 6.40 1.90 8.00
C VAL A 53 5.85 2.71 6.84
N PHE A 54 6.16 4.00 6.82
CA PHE A 54 5.97 4.86 5.66
C PHE A 54 7.26 4.92 4.85
N ILE A 55 7.22 4.41 3.61
CA ILE A 55 8.31 4.57 2.64
C ILE A 55 7.98 5.83 1.83
N LEU A 56 8.74 6.90 2.03
CA LEU A 56 8.44 8.23 1.50
C LEU A 56 9.46 8.65 0.45
N ASP A 57 9.00 8.78 -0.79
CA ASP A 57 9.69 9.56 -1.83
C ASP A 57 9.85 11.00 -1.34
N CYS A 58 11.08 11.52 -1.45
CA CYS A 58 11.49 12.86 -1.04
C CYS A 58 12.19 13.66 -2.15
N THR A 59 11.85 13.43 -3.42
CA THR A 59 12.27 14.29 -4.53
C THR A 59 11.37 15.52 -4.69
N GLY A 60 11.68 16.39 -5.66
CA GLY A 60 11.10 17.74 -5.74
C GLY A 60 9.58 17.79 -5.94
N SER A 61 9.01 16.82 -6.66
CA SER A 61 7.57 16.70 -6.94
C SER A 61 6.75 16.39 -5.68
N MET A 62 7.32 15.60 -4.78
CA MET A 62 6.61 15.02 -3.64
C MET A 62 6.34 15.95 -2.47
N GLN A 63 6.88 17.18 -2.48
CA GLN A 63 6.81 18.11 -1.35
C GLN A 63 5.38 18.35 -0.82
N LYS A 64 4.38 18.35 -1.72
CA LYS A 64 2.95 18.52 -1.40
C LYS A 64 2.35 17.29 -0.67
N TYR A 65 2.79 16.08 -1.00
CA TYR A 65 2.33 14.84 -0.35
C TYR A 65 3.01 14.64 1.01
N ILE A 66 4.32 14.93 1.13
CA ILE A 66 5.05 14.86 2.42
C ILE A 66 4.42 15.83 3.43
N ASN A 67 4.02 17.03 3.00
CA ASN A 67 3.29 17.97 3.83
C ASN A 67 1.94 17.40 4.33
N SER A 68 1.23 16.64 3.50
CA SER A 68 -0.01 15.94 3.91
C SER A 68 0.26 14.80 4.89
N VAL A 69 1.29 13.96 4.65
CA VAL A 69 1.69 12.91 5.61
C VAL A 69 2.01 13.55 6.96
N ARG A 70 2.84 14.61 6.99
CA ARG A 70 3.21 15.35 8.20
C ARG A 70 1.99 15.82 8.97
N ASP A 71 1.04 16.48 8.32
CA ASP A 71 -0.10 17.09 9.01
C ASP A 71 -1.09 16.02 9.53
N HIS A 72 -1.24 14.91 8.80
CA HIS A 72 -2.24 13.89 9.11
C HIS A 72 -1.73 12.70 9.93
N ILE A 73 -0.40 12.49 10.10
CA ILE A 73 0.17 11.29 10.73
C ILE A 73 -0.41 10.97 12.12
N ILE A 74 -0.60 12.00 12.96
CA ILE A 74 -1.21 11.83 14.29
C ILE A 74 -2.65 11.29 14.16
N GLY A 75 -3.47 11.92 13.31
CA GLY A 75 -4.85 11.52 13.10
C GLY A 75 -5.00 10.15 12.40
N ILE A 76 -4.08 9.79 11.52
CA ILE A 76 -3.98 8.44 10.94
C ILE A 76 -3.78 7.41 12.07
N CYS A 77 -2.81 7.66 12.96
CA CYS A 77 -2.51 6.76 14.08
C CYS A 77 -3.67 6.69 15.08
N ASP A 78 -4.30 7.81 15.42
CA ASP A 78 -5.45 7.87 16.31
C ASP A 78 -6.67 7.10 15.75
N MET A 79 -6.93 7.20 14.45
CA MET A 79 -8.00 6.43 13.80
C MET A 79 -7.68 4.92 13.78
N ILE A 80 -6.46 4.51 13.46
CA ILE A 80 -6.04 3.10 13.52
C ILE A 80 -6.21 2.55 14.94
N ARG A 81 -5.71 3.27 15.95
CA ARG A 81 -5.85 2.87 17.36
C ARG A 81 -7.30 2.77 17.79
N GLY A 82 -8.11 3.76 17.41
CA GLY A 82 -9.52 3.85 17.78
C GLY A 82 -10.43 2.77 17.16
N GLU A 83 -10.16 2.35 15.92
CA GLU A 83 -10.97 1.34 15.22
C GLU A 83 -10.54 -0.11 15.54
N GLU A 84 -9.25 -0.37 15.78
CA GLU A 84 -8.77 -1.70 16.17
C GLU A 84 -8.83 -1.98 17.69
N GLY A 85 -8.99 -0.94 18.51
CA GLY A 85 -8.98 -1.05 19.97
C GLY A 85 -7.58 -1.20 20.56
N LEU A 86 -6.60 -0.50 19.97
CA LEU A 86 -5.19 -0.53 20.39
C LEU A 86 -4.99 0.40 21.59
N ASN A 87 -5.15 -0.16 22.79
CA ASN A 87 -5.16 0.59 24.04
C ASN A 87 -3.77 0.70 24.69
N GLY A 88 -2.84 -0.17 24.32
CA GLY A 88 -1.44 -0.12 24.77
C GLY A 88 -0.65 0.96 24.03
N PRO A 89 0.34 1.62 24.68
CA PRO A 89 1.19 2.59 24.02
C PRO A 89 1.93 1.96 22.82
N ASP A 90 2.46 0.74 22.98
CA ASP A 90 3.22 0.05 21.94
C ASP A 90 2.36 -0.84 21.00
N ASP A 91 1.03 -0.89 21.18
CA ASP A 91 0.14 -1.67 20.29
C ASP A 91 0.19 -1.14 18.83
N LEU A 92 0.61 0.11 18.61
CA LEU A 92 0.98 0.65 17.29
C LEU A 92 2.34 1.36 17.40
N ARG A 93 3.31 0.89 16.61
CA ARG A 93 4.59 1.58 16.37
C ARG A 93 4.68 2.00 14.91
N VAL A 94 5.28 3.15 14.65
CA VAL A 94 5.43 3.70 13.30
C VAL A 94 6.89 4.05 13.01
N ALA A 95 7.35 3.70 11.80
CA ALA A 95 8.66 4.03 11.27
C ALA A 95 8.53 4.84 9.97
N VAL A 96 9.62 5.49 9.55
CA VAL A 96 9.72 6.16 8.24
C VAL A 96 11.02 5.73 7.57
N VAL A 97 10.96 5.35 6.29
CA VAL A 97 12.13 5.23 5.41
C VAL A 97 11.93 6.25 4.30
N ASN A 98 12.77 7.28 4.24
CA ASN A 98 12.65 8.34 3.24
C ASN A 98 13.80 8.26 2.23
N TYR A 99 13.51 8.39 0.94
CA TYR A 99 14.48 8.15 -0.12
C TYR A 99 14.43 9.23 -1.20
N ARG A 100 15.43 9.21 -2.08
CA ARG A 100 15.56 10.07 -3.24
C ARG A 100 16.08 9.27 -4.42
N ASP A 101 17.29 9.57 -4.87
CA ASP A 101 17.87 9.08 -6.11
C ASP A 101 19.35 8.78 -5.87
N HIS A 102 19.97 8.05 -6.79
CA HIS A 102 21.37 7.72 -6.76
C HIS A 102 22.23 8.84 -7.37
N PRO A 103 23.47 9.06 -6.88
CA PRO A 103 24.43 9.92 -7.57
C PRO A 103 24.69 9.40 -9.00
N PRO A 104 24.61 10.25 -10.04
CA PRO A 104 24.70 11.72 -9.98
C PRO A 104 23.38 12.49 -9.94
N GLN A 105 22.21 11.85 -9.97
CA GLN A 105 20.92 12.56 -10.04
C GLN A 105 20.54 13.27 -8.73
N ASP A 106 20.81 12.63 -7.58
CA ASP A 106 20.86 13.30 -6.28
C ASP A 106 22.23 13.06 -5.62
N SER A 107 22.78 14.10 -4.98
CA SER A 107 24.10 14.08 -4.33
C SER A 107 24.04 14.22 -2.81
N THR A 108 22.84 14.11 -2.23
CA THR A 108 22.57 14.33 -0.80
C THR A 108 22.45 13.03 -0.03
N TYR A 109 21.58 12.10 -0.45
CA TYR A 109 21.43 10.75 0.12
C TYR A 109 20.52 9.88 -0.76
N ILE A 110 20.76 8.57 -0.77
CA ILE A 110 19.89 7.58 -1.43
C ILE A 110 18.66 7.32 -0.56
N TYR A 111 18.87 6.93 0.70
CA TYR A 111 17.83 6.80 1.72
C TYR A 111 18.31 7.24 3.12
N LYS A 112 17.36 7.52 4.00
CA LYS A 112 17.50 7.68 5.46
C LYS A 112 16.29 7.02 6.13
N PHE A 113 16.36 6.78 7.44
CA PHE A 113 15.23 6.20 8.17
C PHE A 113 15.09 6.77 9.59
N HIS A 114 13.87 6.64 10.12
CA HIS A 114 13.53 6.75 11.53
C HIS A 114 13.05 5.37 12.00
N PRO A 115 13.58 4.83 13.11
CA PRO A 115 13.17 3.52 13.63
C PRO A 115 11.72 3.52 14.11
N PHE A 116 11.19 2.34 14.42
CA PHE A 116 9.85 2.19 15.00
C PHE A 116 9.74 2.91 16.36
N THR A 117 8.88 3.92 16.43
CA THR A 117 8.52 4.64 17.67
C THR A 117 7.03 4.55 17.94
N SER A 118 6.63 4.56 19.22
CA SER A 118 5.25 4.79 19.65
C SER A 118 4.97 6.28 19.93
N ASP A 119 5.99 7.15 19.91
CA ASP A 119 5.88 8.61 20.00
C ASP A 119 5.59 9.21 18.60
N ILE A 120 4.30 9.33 18.28
CA ILE A 120 3.87 9.89 16.99
C ILE A 120 4.19 11.41 16.86
N PRO A 121 4.14 12.24 17.92
CA PRO A 121 4.69 13.60 17.89
C PRO A 121 6.19 13.72 17.54
N GLU A 122 7.05 12.81 18.04
CA GLU A 122 8.45 12.69 17.63
C GLU A 122 8.54 12.42 16.13
N LEU A 123 7.81 11.40 15.65
CA LEU A 123 7.82 11.04 14.23
C LEU A 123 7.29 12.17 13.33
N GLN A 124 6.26 12.89 13.75
CA GLN A 124 5.78 14.08 13.04
C GLN A 124 6.87 15.16 12.93
N THR A 125 7.71 15.30 13.98
CA THR A 125 8.85 16.23 13.98
C THR A 125 9.94 15.78 13.01
N TYR A 126 10.21 14.47 12.91
CA TYR A 126 11.11 13.91 11.88
C TYR A 126 10.59 14.20 10.46
N ILE A 127 9.33 13.90 10.17
CA ILE A 127 8.72 14.15 8.85
C ILE A 127 8.70 15.65 8.53
N LYS A 128 8.48 16.52 9.52
CA LYS A 128 8.61 17.98 9.35
C LYS A 128 10.02 18.37 8.89
N GLY A 129 11.05 17.72 9.40
CA GLY A 129 12.43 17.90 8.94
C GLY A 129 12.60 17.71 7.43
N LEU A 130 11.98 16.67 6.85
CA LEU A 130 11.99 16.40 5.40
C LEU A 130 11.41 17.55 4.55
N THR A 131 10.55 18.39 5.12
CA THR A 131 9.84 19.47 4.39
C THR A 131 10.63 20.77 4.24
N GLY A 132 11.89 20.81 4.70
CA GLY A 132 12.72 22.02 4.60
C GLY A 132 12.27 23.21 5.45
N THR A 133 11.21 23.07 6.25
CA THR A 133 10.69 24.12 7.13
C THR A 133 11.59 24.30 8.35
N HIS A 134 12.71 25.00 8.15
CA HIS A 134 13.64 25.39 9.21
C HIS A 134 12.92 26.15 10.33
N TYR A 135 12.66 25.44 11.42
CA TYR A 135 12.55 26.03 12.75
C TYR A 135 13.49 25.26 13.68
N SER A 136 14.80 25.51 13.54
CA SER A 136 15.77 25.02 14.51
C SER A 136 15.56 25.78 15.82
N ALA A 137 14.92 25.12 16.79
CA ALA A 137 14.82 25.63 18.16
C ALA A 137 16.14 25.45 18.93
N HIS A 138 17.14 24.76 18.37
CA HIS A 138 18.39 24.43 19.06
C HIS A 138 19.61 25.07 18.38
N PRO A 139 20.21 26.15 18.93
CA PRO A 139 21.33 26.88 18.31
C PRO A 139 22.68 26.15 18.30
N TYR A 140 22.70 24.83 18.52
CA TYR A 140 23.89 23.99 18.61
C TYR A 140 23.78 22.64 17.88
N ALA A 141 22.69 22.40 17.12
CA ALA A 141 22.62 21.21 16.27
C ALA A 141 23.67 21.32 15.14
N HIS A 142 24.47 20.27 14.95
CA HIS A 142 25.58 20.26 14.00
C HIS A 142 25.04 20.39 12.55
N ARG A 143 25.74 21.17 11.71
CA ARG A 143 25.21 21.67 10.43
C ARG A 143 25.15 20.65 9.29
N THR A 144 25.30 19.36 9.62
CA THR A 144 25.49 18.22 8.70
C THR A 144 24.25 17.35 8.54
N ASP A 145 23.32 17.36 9.50
CA ASP A 145 22.20 16.42 9.55
C ASP A 145 20.87 17.06 9.11
N VAL A 146 20.94 18.08 8.25
CA VAL A 146 19.75 18.68 7.65
C VAL A 146 19.10 17.64 6.73
N LEU A 147 17.94 17.15 7.16
CA LEU A 147 16.98 16.52 6.26
C LEU A 147 16.60 17.57 5.21
N ALA A 148 17.15 17.44 4.01
CA ALA A 148 17.01 18.45 2.97
C ALA A 148 15.57 18.51 2.46
N THR A 149 15.09 19.73 2.18
CA THR A 149 13.83 20.01 1.46
C THR A 149 13.71 19.08 0.26
N ALA A 150 12.54 18.49 0.06
CA ALA A 150 12.30 17.54 -1.02
C ALA A 150 12.79 18.12 -2.38
N SER A 151 13.76 17.44 -2.99
CA SER A 151 14.56 17.91 -4.13
C SER A 151 15.42 16.77 -4.68
N GLY A 152 16.12 16.99 -5.80
CA GLY A 152 16.78 15.91 -6.53
C GLY A 152 15.80 15.21 -7.48
N GLY A 153 16.24 14.07 -8.02
CA GLY A 153 15.67 13.47 -9.22
C GLY A 153 16.18 14.17 -10.49
N GLY A 154 16.17 13.47 -11.63
CA GLY A 154 16.57 14.07 -12.91
C GLY A 154 16.28 13.26 -14.17
N ASP A 155 16.18 11.94 -14.05
CA ASP A 155 15.98 11.01 -15.17
C ASP A 155 14.59 10.32 -15.16
N GLY A 156 13.84 10.46 -14.07
CA GLY A 156 12.43 10.10 -13.96
C GLY A 156 12.19 9.06 -12.87
N PRO A 157 12.70 7.82 -13.02
CA PRO A 157 12.70 6.83 -11.95
C PRO A 157 13.60 7.22 -10.77
N GLU A 158 13.47 6.51 -9.65
CA GLU A 158 14.13 6.86 -8.38
C GLU A 158 14.64 5.63 -7.60
N ALA A 159 15.30 5.87 -6.46
CA ALA A 159 15.88 4.86 -5.57
C ALA A 159 14.85 4.07 -4.73
N VAL A 160 13.64 3.83 -5.28
CA VAL A 160 12.54 3.11 -4.61
C VAL A 160 13.00 1.73 -4.13
N THR A 161 13.79 1.02 -4.95
CA THR A 161 14.32 -0.32 -4.62
C THR A 161 15.22 -0.30 -3.38
N SER A 162 16.12 0.68 -3.27
CA SER A 162 16.97 0.87 -2.09
C SER A 162 16.15 1.15 -0.84
N ALA A 163 15.06 1.92 -0.96
CA ALA A 163 14.15 2.20 0.15
C ALA A 163 13.36 0.96 0.61
N MET A 164 12.90 0.13 -0.34
CA MET A 164 12.28 -1.17 -0.04
C MET A 164 13.29 -2.13 0.62
N ALA A 165 14.55 -2.15 0.17
CA ALA A 165 15.61 -2.95 0.78
C ALA A 165 15.96 -2.48 2.20
N ALA A 166 16.12 -1.16 2.41
CA ALA A 166 16.34 -0.56 3.72
C ALA A 166 15.20 -0.87 4.71
N THR A 167 13.96 -0.97 4.23
CA THR A 167 12.80 -1.39 5.02
C THR A 167 12.93 -2.83 5.56
N LEU A 168 13.73 -3.69 4.92
CA LEU A 168 14.06 -5.03 5.41
C LEU A 168 15.27 -5.04 6.36
N THR A 169 16.31 -4.24 6.10
CA THR A 169 17.62 -4.34 6.78
C THR A 169 17.81 -3.40 7.97
N GLU A 170 17.21 -2.21 7.94
CA GLU A 170 17.41 -1.14 8.93
C GLU A 170 16.38 -1.15 10.08
N LEU A 171 15.26 -1.86 9.92
CA LEU A 171 14.13 -1.81 10.85
C LEU A 171 13.98 -3.08 11.69
N GLU A 172 13.75 -2.88 13.00
CA GLU A 172 13.52 -3.94 13.98
C GLU A 172 12.02 -4.31 14.10
N TRP A 173 11.61 -5.33 13.35
CA TRP A 173 10.23 -5.78 13.24
C TRP A 173 9.80 -6.68 14.41
N ARG A 174 8.60 -6.51 14.97
CA ARG A 174 8.02 -7.46 15.92
C ARG A 174 7.49 -8.70 15.23
N ARG A 175 7.78 -9.89 15.77
CA ARG A 175 7.32 -11.17 15.19
C ARG A 175 5.79 -11.34 15.25
N GLU A 176 5.20 -10.86 16.34
CA GLU A 176 3.79 -10.96 16.69
C GLU A 176 2.92 -9.81 16.15
N ALA A 177 3.54 -8.79 15.54
CA ALA A 177 2.81 -7.67 14.95
C ALA A 177 2.33 -7.99 13.52
N ALA A 178 1.19 -7.41 13.16
CA ALA A 178 0.83 -7.18 11.77
C ALA A 178 1.79 -6.14 11.19
N ARG A 179 2.47 -6.49 10.09
CA ARG A 179 3.60 -5.72 9.56
C ARG A 179 3.25 -5.18 8.19
N MET A 180 3.28 -3.85 8.07
CA MET A 180 2.76 -3.15 6.90
C MET A 180 3.71 -2.05 6.46
N ALA A 181 3.97 -1.98 5.16
CA ALA A 181 4.67 -0.90 4.52
C ALA A 181 3.69 -0.10 3.64
N VAL A 182 3.78 1.23 3.70
CA VAL A 182 3.02 2.15 2.86
C VAL A 182 4.03 2.97 2.08
N LEU A 183 4.24 2.61 0.81
CA LEU A 183 5.00 3.41 -0.13
C LEU A 183 4.14 4.59 -0.59
N VAL A 184 4.70 5.79 -0.65
CA VAL A 184 4.06 6.99 -1.18
C VAL A 184 5.06 7.63 -2.16
N ALA A 185 4.76 7.62 -3.46
CA ALA A 185 5.67 8.07 -4.52
C ALA A 185 4.92 8.50 -5.79
N ASP A 186 5.52 9.40 -6.58
CA ASP A 186 5.09 9.71 -7.95
C ASP A 186 6.00 9.18 -9.06
N ALA A 187 7.11 8.52 -8.71
CA ALA A 187 8.05 7.87 -9.62
C ALA A 187 8.18 6.33 -9.43
N PRO A 188 8.58 5.58 -10.48
CA PRO A 188 8.94 4.16 -10.39
C PRO A 188 10.40 3.92 -9.96
N PRO A 189 10.78 2.68 -9.59
CA PRO A 189 12.19 2.31 -9.45
C PRO A 189 12.94 2.31 -10.79
N HIS A 190 14.24 2.57 -10.73
CA HIS A 190 15.17 2.33 -11.83
C HIS A 190 15.14 0.90 -12.38
N GLY A 191 15.48 0.76 -13.66
CA GLY A 191 15.74 -0.52 -14.31
C GLY A 191 14.51 -1.28 -14.77
N ILE A 192 13.28 -0.77 -14.56
CA ILE A 192 12.03 -1.39 -15.06
C ILE A 192 11.75 -1.12 -16.54
N GLY A 193 12.58 -0.33 -17.22
CA GLY A 193 12.49 -0.05 -18.65
C GLY A 193 11.90 1.32 -19.04
N GLU A 194 11.76 2.24 -18.09
CA GLU A 194 11.22 3.58 -18.37
C GLU A 194 12.11 4.42 -19.30
N GLY A 195 11.47 5.37 -19.98
CA GLY A 195 12.18 6.42 -20.71
C GLY A 195 12.85 7.40 -19.74
N GLY A 196 14.03 7.90 -20.12
CA GLY A 196 14.82 8.84 -19.29
C GLY A 196 15.86 8.15 -18.41
N ASP A 197 15.50 7.03 -17.77
CA ASP A 197 16.32 6.24 -16.82
C ASP A 197 17.81 6.14 -17.20
N GLN A 198 18.69 6.63 -16.32
CA GLN A 198 20.14 6.50 -16.42
C GLN A 198 20.66 5.22 -15.73
N PHE A 199 19.87 4.62 -14.83
CA PHE A 199 20.22 3.40 -14.11
C PHE A 199 19.43 2.18 -14.63
N LYS A 200 19.42 2.03 -15.97
CA LYS A 200 18.71 0.95 -16.70
C LYS A 200 19.02 -0.47 -16.23
N GLY A 201 20.12 -0.67 -15.51
CA GLY A 201 20.51 -1.94 -14.89
C GLY A 201 19.63 -2.35 -13.71
N GLY A 202 18.93 -1.41 -13.07
CA GLY A 202 18.32 -1.55 -11.75
C GLY A 202 19.10 -0.76 -10.69
N ASP A 203 18.85 -1.05 -9.43
CA ASP A 203 19.50 -0.40 -8.29
C ASP A 203 21.04 -0.59 -8.33
N PRO A 204 21.84 0.51 -8.34
CA PRO A 204 23.29 0.45 -8.23
C PRO A 204 23.85 -0.29 -7.00
N LEU A 205 23.04 -0.47 -5.94
CA LEU A 205 23.40 -1.24 -4.74
C LEU A 205 23.19 -2.76 -4.91
N GLY A 206 22.67 -3.23 -6.04
CA GLY A 206 22.47 -4.66 -6.34
C GLY A 206 21.18 -5.26 -5.77
N HIS A 207 20.30 -4.43 -5.22
CA HIS A 207 18.95 -4.85 -4.84
C HIS A 207 18.06 -5.01 -6.07
N ASP A 208 17.17 -6.01 -6.05
CA ASP A 208 16.16 -6.22 -7.08
C ASP A 208 14.77 -6.14 -6.45
N PRO A 209 13.86 -5.28 -6.94
CA PRO A 209 12.60 -5.03 -6.25
C PRO A 209 11.63 -6.22 -6.30
N LEU A 210 11.74 -7.13 -7.28
CA LEU A 210 10.93 -8.36 -7.30
C LEU A 210 11.41 -9.34 -6.23
N VAL A 211 12.73 -9.41 -6.01
CA VAL A 211 13.33 -10.18 -4.92
C VAL A 211 12.96 -9.57 -3.57
N VAL A 212 13.14 -8.25 -3.39
CA VAL A 212 12.75 -7.54 -2.16
C VAL A 212 11.26 -7.73 -1.85
N ALA A 213 10.36 -7.59 -2.84
CA ALA A 213 8.92 -7.79 -2.65
C ALA A 213 8.57 -9.23 -2.23
N ARG A 214 9.22 -10.25 -2.83
CA ARG A 214 9.08 -11.64 -2.36
C ARG A 214 9.60 -11.82 -0.95
N THR A 215 10.72 -11.21 -0.60
CA THR A 215 11.28 -11.27 0.74
C THR A 215 10.35 -10.61 1.77
N MET A 216 9.72 -9.48 1.43
CA MET A 216 8.65 -8.86 2.24
C MET A 216 7.47 -9.83 2.42
N ALA A 217 6.97 -10.42 1.33
CA ALA A 217 5.84 -11.35 1.35
C ALA A 217 6.10 -12.62 2.19
N GLN A 218 7.25 -13.28 1.99
CA GLN A 218 7.71 -14.44 2.77
C GLN A 218 7.83 -14.14 4.27
N ASN A 219 8.22 -12.91 4.60
CA ASN A 219 8.31 -12.47 5.98
C ASN A 219 6.97 -12.00 6.54
N GLY A 220 5.90 -11.85 5.74
CA GLY A 220 4.60 -11.35 6.17
C GLY A 220 4.58 -9.83 6.39
N ILE A 221 5.29 -9.09 5.53
CA ILE A 221 5.23 -7.62 5.45
C ILE A 221 4.36 -7.29 4.23
N THR A 222 3.14 -6.80 4.45
CA THR A 222 2.22 -6.37 3.38
C THR A 222 2.61 -4.99 2.87
N MET A 223 2.78 -4.79 1.55
CA MET A 223 3.12 -3.48 0.97
C MET A 223 1.94 -2.85 0.22
N PHE A 224 1.47 -1.72 0.73
CA PHE A 224 0.54 -0.82 0.04
C PHE A 224 1.33 0.24 -0.73
N MET A 225 0.83 0.61 -1.90
CA MET A 225 1.37 1.72 -2.69
C MET A 225 0.31 2.81 -2.77
N VAL A 226 0.59 4.00 -2.25
CA VAL A 226 -0.20 5.20 -2.50
C VAL A 226 0.41 5.90 -3.71
N ALA A 227 -0.26 5.74 -4.84
CA ALA A 227 0.16 6.23 -6.14
C ALA A 227 -0.22 7.70 -6.31
N CYS A 228 0.79 8.57 -6.36
CA CYS A 228 0.59 9.99 -6.49
C CYS A 228 0.29 10.37 -7.95
N GLU A 229 -1.00 10.57 -8.25
CA GLU A 229 -1.51 10.82 -9.60
C GLU A 229 -1.62 12.32 -9.93
N ASP A 230 -1.53 12.74 -11.18
CA ASP A 230 -1.41 11.95 -12.42
C ASP A 230 0.03 11.63 -12.87
N THR A 231 1.02 12.06 -12.10
CA THR A 231 2.45 11.92 -12.44
C THR A 231 2.89 10.46 -12.57
N LEU A 232 2.51 9.60 -11.62
CA LEU A 232 2.90 8.18 -11.66
C LEU A 232 2.37 7.46 -12.91
N SER A 233 1.13 7.72 -13.32
CA SER A 233 0.53 7.10 -14.51
C SER A 233 0.95 7.73 -15.85
N GLY A 234 1.81 8.76 -15.82
CA GLY A 234 2.55 9.25 -16.97
C GLY A 234 3.70 8.33 -17.40
N TYR A 235 4.19 7.48 -16.51
CA TYR A 235 5.22 6.48 -16.79
C TYR A 235 4.65 5.24 -17.51
N SER A 236 5.48 4.56 -18.30
CA SER A 236 5.04 3.50 -19.23
C SER A 236 4.71 2.17 -18.54
N HIS A 237 5.43 1.87 -17.47
CA HIS A 237 5.45 0.58 -16.78
C HIS A 237 5.16 0.70 -15.28
N ALA A 238 5.37 1.87 -14.67
CA ALA A 238 5.17 2.14 -13.24
C ALA A 238 3.87 1.55 -12.64
N VAL A 239 2.71 1.78 -13.30
CA VAL A 239 1.42 1.32 -12.79
C VAL A 239 1.33 -0.22 -12.78
N ASP A 240 1.78 -0.89 -13.84
CA ASP A 240 1.76 -2.36 -13.92
C ASP A 240 2.76 -2.98 -12.92
N PHE A 241 3.90 -2.31 -12.75
CA PHE A 241 4.93 -2.70 -11.82
C PHE A 241 4.44 -2.61 -10.36
N PHE A 242 3.89 -1.46 -9.93
CA PHE A 242 3.42 -1.31 -8.55
C PHE A 242 2.20 -2.17 -8.24
N GLN A 243 1.29 -2.41 -9.20
CA GLN A 243 0.24 -3.41 -9.06
C GLN A 243 0.82 -4.81 -8.78
N ALA A 244 1.86 -5.22 -9.50
CA ALA A 244 2.53 -6.50 -9.24
C ALA A 244 3.18 -6.56 -7.85
N ILE A 245 3.94 -5.55 -7.43
CA ILE A 245 4.60 -5.52 -6.11
C ILE A 245 3.57 -5.59 -4.97
N CYS A 246 2.48 -4.83 -5.07
CA CYS A 246 1.37 -4.92 -4.11
C CYS A 246 0.73 -6.31 -4.11
N ASN A 247 0.44 -6.89 -5.28
CA ASN A 247 -0.15 -8.22 -5.37
C ASN A 247 0.76 -9.32 -4.77
N MET A 248 2.08 -9.26 -5.01
CA MET A 248 3.06 -10.21 -4.44
C MET A 248 3.06 -10.19 -2.91
N THR A 249 2.91 -9.01 -2.30
CA THR A 249 2.79 -8.86 -0.84
C THR A 249 1.35 -8.93 -0.34
N SER A 250 0.37 -9.14 -1.22
CA SER A 250 -1.09 -9.05 -0.96
C SER A 250 -1.56 -7.72 -0.36
N GLY A 251 -0.82 -6.64 -0.61
CA GLY A 251 -1.29 -5.27 -0.43
C GLY A 251 -2.11 -4.81 -1.63
N VAL A 252 -2.34 -3.51 -1.73
CA VAL A 252 -3.15 -2.88 -2.79
C VAL A 252 -2.49 -1.58 -3.22
N MET A 253 -2.58 -1.27 -4.52
CA MET A 253 -2.19 0.03 -5.09
C MET A 253 -3.40 0.99 -5.07
N LEU A 254 -3.18 2.19 -4.54
CA LEU A 254 -4.19 3.14 -4.10
C LEU A 254 -3.97 4.47 -4.84
N PRO A 255 -4.74 4.77 -5.90
CA PRO A 255 -4.59 6.01 -6.67
C PRO A 255 -4.97 7.23 -5.82
N LEU A 256 -4.08 8.21 -5.75
CA LEU A 256 -4.23 9.42 -4.93
C LEU A 256 -4.21 10.69 -5.78
N PHE A 257 -5.39 11.29 -5.92
CA PHE A 257 -5.61 12.55 -6.62
C PHE A 257 -5.57 13.81 -5.74
N SER A 258 -5.71 13.66 -4.43
CA SER A 258 -5.72 14.79 -3.49
C SER A 258 -5.06 14.44 -2.17
N ALA A 259 -4.48 15.44 -1.50
CA ALA A 259 -3.85 15.29 -0.20
C ALA A 259 -4.83 14.79 0.88
N ASP A 260 -6.11 15.13 0.75
CA ASP A 260 -7.14 14.90 1.77
C ASP A 260 -7.61 13.44 1.82
N LEU A 261 -7.52 12.72 0.69
CA LEU A 261 -7.86 11.28 0.64
C LEU A 261 -6.77 10.39 1.24
N LEU A 262 -5.52 10.87 1.31
CA LEU A 262 -4.34 10.10 1.72
C LEU A 262 -4.56 9.36 3.04
N ALA A 263 -5.00 10.09 4.06
CA ALA A 263 -5.18 9.54 5.40
C ALA A 263 -6.29 8.48 5.48
N MET A 264 -7.44 8.74 4.84
CA MET A 264 -8.55 7.77 4.82
C MET A 264 -8.18 6.49 4.07
N THR A 265 -7.46 6.65 2.96
CA THR A 265 -6.94 5.56 2.13
C THR A 265 -5.94 4.70 2.92
N ILE A 266 -4.95 5.31 3.59
CA ILE A 266 -3.99 4.60 4.45
C ILE A 266 -4.72 3.85 5.59
N VAL A 267 -5.56 4.56 6.35
CA VAL A 267 -6.24 3.98 7.50
C VAL A 267 -7.13 2.82 7.07
N GLY A 268 -7.92 2.99 6.01
CA GLY A 268 -8.76 1.92 5.50
C GLY A 268 -7.98 0.67 5.07
N SER A 269 -6.84 0.83 4.38
CA SER A 269 -5.99 -0.29 3.97
C SER A 269 -5.32 -1.01 5.15
N VAL A 270 -4.84 -0.26 6.15
CA VAL A 270 -4.30 -0.84 7.40
C VAL A 270 -5.37 -1.62 8.15
N LEU A 271 -6.57 -1.04 8.29
CA LEU A 271 -7.68 -1.64 9.02
C LEU A 271 -8.29 -2.86 8.31
N GLU A 272 -8.25 -2.90 6.97
CA GLU A 272 -8.57 -4.09 6.17
C GLU A 272 -7.51 -5.18 6.37
N ASN A 273 -6.22 -4.83 6.29
CA ASN A 273 -5.13 -5.79 6.49
C ASN A 273 -5.19 -6.43 7.88
N MET A 274 -5.60 -5.71 8.91
CA MET A 274 -5.80 -6.27 10.25
C MET A 274 -6.87 -7.38 10.31
N ASP A 275 -7.93 -7.28 9.50
CA ASP A 275 -8.91 -8.37 9.38
C ASP A 275 -8.34 -9.55 8.56
N MET A 276 -7.52 -9.28 7.54
CA MET A 276 -6.81 -10.29 6.74
C MET A 276 -5.78 -11.07 7.57
N GLU A 277 -4.92 -10.39 8.34
CA GLU A 277 -3.91 -11.01 9.21
C GLU A 277 -4.52 -11.96 10.23
N ARG A 278 -5.68 -11.60 10.80
CA ARG A 278 -6.44 -12.50 11.68
C ARG A 278 -6.83 -13.78 10.94
N LEU A 279 -7.40 -13.66 9.73
CA LEU A 279 -7.80 -14.84 8.95
C LEU A 279 -6.60 -15.68 8.51
N ILE A 280 -5.52 -15.06 8.04
CA ILE A 280 -4.27 -15.77 7.68
C ILE A 280 -3.69 -16.51 8.90
N THR A 281 -3.76 -15.92 10.10
CA THR A 281 -3.35 -16.58 11.35
C THR A 281 -4.29 -17.72 11.75
N GLU A 282 -5.58 -17.59 11.49
CA GLU A 282 -6.62 -18.57 11.87
C GLU A 282 -6.63 -19.81 10.96
N ILE A 283 -6.49 -19.63 9.64
CA ILE A 283 -6.71 -20.68 8.62
C ILE A 283 -5.59 -20.80 7.57
N GLY A 284 -4.58 -19.92 7.57
CA GLY A 284 -3.55 -19.88 6.53
C GLY A 284 -2.76 -21.17 6.38
N MET A 285 -2.48 -21.89 7.48
CA MET A 285 -1.82 -23.20 7.41
C MET A 285 -2.64 -24.24 6.63
N GLU A 286 -3.96 -24.27 6.84
CA GLU A 286 -4.87 -25.19 6.14
C GLU A 286 -4.96 -24.85 4.65
N VAL A 287 -5.05 -23.55 4.34
CA VAL A 287 -5.10 -23.03 2.97
C VAL A 287 -3.81 -23.37 2.20
N ALA A 288 -2.64 -23.15 2.81
CA ALA A 288 -1.35 -23.46 2.19
C ALA A 288 -1.16 -24.97 1.97
N GLN A 289 -1.51 -25.79 2.97
CA GLN A 289 -1.47 -27.25 2.85
C GLN A 289 -2.39 -27.74 1.73
N ARG A 290 -3.56 -27.12 1.56
CA ARG A 290 -4.51 -27.47 0.48
C ARG A 290 -4.01 -27.09 -0.91
N ILE A 291 -3.34 -25.95 -1.04
CA ILE A 291 -2.67 -25.54 -2.28
C ILE A 291 -1.54 -26.52 -2.63
N LYS A 292 -0.76 -26.93 -1.63
CA LYS A 292 0.30 -27.93 -1.78
C LYS A 292 -0.21 -29.29 -2.25
N GLU A 293 -1.35 -29.76 -1.72
CA GLU A 293 -2.02 -30.99 -2.18
C GLU A 293 -2.49 -30.94 -3.63
N LYS A 294 -2.86 -29.75 -4.13
CA LYS A 294 -3.29 -29.55 -5.53
C LYS A 294 -2.14 -29.34 -6.51
N GLY A 295 -0.89 -29.25 -6.03
CA GLY A 295 0.29 -28.93 -6.81
C GLY A 295 0.49 -27.43 -6.95
N GLU A 296 1.46 -26.90 -6.20
CA GLU A 296 1.74 -25.48 -5.92
C GLU A 296 1.85 -24.63 -7.22
N SER A 297 0.71 -24.14 -7.68
CA SER A 297 0.51 -23.48 -8.98
C SER A 297 -0.54 -22.36 -8.88
N MET A 298 -0.54 -21.40 -9.80
CA MET A 298 -1.53 -20.31 -9.74
C MET A 298 -2.98 -20.81 -9.86
N GLU A 299 -3.21 -21.84 -10.68
CA GLU A 299 -4.54 -22.49 -10.80
C GLU A 299 -4.98 -23.07 -9.45
N SER A 300 -4.08 -23.75 -8.73
CA SER A 300 -4.38 -24.25 -7.38
C SER A 300 -4.64 -23.14 -6.34
N VAL A 301 -3.95 -21.99 -6.44
CA VAL A 301 -4.21 -20.82 -5.57
C VAL A 301 -5.59 -20.24 -5.86
N GLU A 302 -5.96 -20.06 -7.13
CA GLU A 302 -7.26 -19.54 -7.53
C GLU A 302 -8.41 -20.47 -7.12
N GLU A 303 -8.30 -21.77 -7.38
CA GLU A 303 -9.33 -22.74 -6.95
C GLU A 303 -9.50 -22.75 -5.42
N VAL A 304 -8.38 -22.75 -4.66
CA VAL A 304 -8.46 -22.75 -3.19
C VAL A 304 -8.98 -21.40 -2.68
N ALA A 305 -8.70 -20.28 -3.35
CA ALA A 305 -9.28 -18.98 -3.02
C ALA A 305 -10.80 -18.96 -3.23
N GLN A 306 -11.32 -19.62 -4.27
CA GLN A 306 -12.76 -19.78 -4.50
C GLN A 306 -13.40 -20.68 -3.42
N GLU A 307 -12.83 -21.86 -3.16
CA GLU A 307 -13.27 -22.73 -2.05
C GLU A 307 -13.26 -21.99 -0.70
N LEU A 308 -12.25 -21.17 -0.46
CA LEU A 308 -12.09 -20.38 0.75
C LEU A 308 -13.16 -19.28 0.86
N HIS A 309 -13.38 -18.54 -0.23
CA HIS A 309 -14.39 -17.48 -0.30
C HIS A 309 -15.78 -18.02 0.06
N GLU A 310 -16.20 -19.14 -0.56
CA GLU A 310 -17.48 -19.80 -0.25
C GLU A 310 -17.59 -20.20 1.23
N ARG A 311 -16.54 -20.79 1.81
CA ARG A 311 -16.51 -21.17 3.23
C ARG A 311 -16.61 -19.97 4.17
N LEU A 312 -15.94 -18.86 3.85
CA LEU A 312 -15.98 -17.65 4.66
C LEU A 312 -17.32 -16.90 4.52
N LEU A 313 -17.96 -16.92 3.34
CA LEU A 313 -19.34 -16.46 3.18
C LEU A 313 -20.32 -17.29 4.02
N LEU A 314 -20.17 -18.62 4.04
CA LEU A 314 -20.99 -19.52 4.89
C LEU A 314 -20.76 -19.30 6.40
N ARG A 315 -19.55 -18.86 6.80
CA ARG A 315 -19.25 -18.40 8.17
C ARG A 315 -19.84 -17.02 8.49
N ASN A 316 -20.43 -16.33 7.52
CA ASN A 316 -20.84 -14.92 7.58
C ASN A 316 -19.66 -14.03 8.03
N GLU A 317 -18.47 -14.29 7.47
CA GLU A 317 -17.25 -13.55 7.74
C GLU A 317 -17.34 -12.15 7.12
N GLN A 318 -17.07 -11.13 7.93
CA GLN A 318 -17.11 -9.73 7.52
C GLN A 318 -15.74 -9.09 7.74
N THR A 319 -15.37 -8.25 6.78
CA THR A 319 -14.08 -7.59 6.71
C THR A 319 -14.30 -6.12 6.44
N LYS A 320 -13.47 -5.26 7.01
CA LYS A 320 -13.38 -3.87 6.55
C LYS A 320 -12.90 -3.86 5.10
N GLN A 321 -13.48 -2.98 4.29
CA GLN A 321 -13.16 -2.78 2.89
C GLN A 321 -13.12 -1.28 2.60
N VAL A 322 -12.14 -0.87 1.79
CA VAL A 322 -12.10 0.45 1.17
C VAL A 322 -12.65 0.32 -0.24
N ARG A 323 -13.81 0.94 -0.52
CA ARG A 323 -14.24 1.12 -1.91
C ARG A 323 -13.33 2.16 -2.57
N LEU A 324 -12.50 1.69 -3.48
CA LEU A 324 -11.62 2.51 -4.30
C LEU A 324 -12.31 2.77 -5.66
N PRO A 325 -12.19 3.98 -6.23
CA PRO A 325 -12.65 4.23 -7.59
C PRO A 325 -11.90 3.39 -8.63
N GLU A 326 -12.56 3.00 -9.72
CA GLU A 326 -11.92 2.39 -10.89
C GLU A 326 -11.19 3.46 -11.72
N VAL A 327 -9.93 3.71 -11.34
CA VAL A 327 -9.12 4.83 -11.87
C VAL A 327 -8.37 4.49 -13.16
N TYR A 328 -7.89 3.24 -13.28
CA TYR A 328 -7.04 2.82 -14.38
C TYR A 328 -7.84 2.17 -15.50
N VAL A 329 -7.52 2.50 -16.75
CA VAL A 329 -8.12 1.88 -17.92
C VAL A 329 -7.67 0.40 -18.00
N PRO A 330 -8.60 -0.57 -17.98
CA PRO A 330 -8.23 -1.97 -18.09
C PRO A 330 -7.66 -2.28 -19.47
N HIS A 331 -6.49 -2.93 -19.53
CA HIS A 331 -5.82 -3.27 -20.77
C HIS A 331 -5.13 -4.64 -20.71
N GLU A 332 -5.20 -5.43 -21.78
CA GLU A 332 -4.64 -6.80 -21.80
C GLU A 332 -3.11 -6.83 -21.70
N ASN A 333 -2.41 -5.82 -22.23
CA ASN A 333 -0.96 -5.69 -22.00
C ASN A 333 -0.64 -5.34 -20.55
N ALA A 334 -1.45 -4.52 -19.87
CA ALA A 334 -1.25 -4.19 -18.46
C ALA A 334 -1.38 -5.43 -17.58
N LYS A 335 -2.45 -6.22 -17.80
CA LYS A 335 -2.64 -7.56 -17.23
C LYS A 335 -1.42 -8.47 -17.44
N LYS A 336 -0.95 -8.59 -18.68
CA LYS A 336 0.26 -9.39 -18.99
C LYS A 336 1.52 -8.86 -18.32
N ASN A 337 1.70 -7.55 -18.21
CA ASN A 337 2.84 -6.94 -17.51
C ASN A 337 2.82 -7.28 -16.02
N VAL A 338 1.67 -7.09 -15.35
CA VAL A 338 1.48 -7.46 -13.93
C VAL A 338 1.82 -8.94 -13.72
N SER A 339 1.31 -9.82 -14.59
CA SER A 339 1.65 -11.24 -14.62
C SER A 339 3.16 -11.49 -14.79
N THR A 340 3.82 -10.89 -15.79
CA THR A 340 5.27 -11.02 -16.01
C THR A 340 6.08 -10.59 -14.78
N TRP A 341 5.77 -9.44 -14.19
CA TRP A 341 6.45 -8.94 -13.00
C TRP A 341 6.32 -9.87 -11.79
N MET A 342 5.12 -10.40 -11.54
CA MET A 342 4.87 -11.33 -10.42
C MET A 342 5.64 -12.67 -10.58
N ASN A 343 6.02 -13.02 -11.81
CA ASN A 343 6.61 -14.32 -12.16
C ASN A 343 8.13 -14.33 -12.30
N ALA A 344 8.70 -13.24 -12.77
CA ALA A 344 10.13 -13.15 -13.06
C ALA A 344 10.98 -13.26 -11.78
N SER A 345 12.13 -13.94 -11.85
CA SER A 345 13.02 -14.11 -10.69
C SER A 345 13.78 -12.81 -10.36
N CYS A 346 13.98 -11.96 -11.35
CA CYS A 346 14.53 -10.61 -11.23
C CYS A 346 14.03 -9.70 -12.38
N LEU A 347 14.32 -8.39 -12.31
CA LEU A 347 14.05 -7.44 -13.40
C LEU A 347 14.69 -7.86 -14.72
N GLY A 348 15.84 -8.55 -14.67
CA GLY A 348 16.53 -9.06 -15.86
C GLY A 348 15.68 -10.03 -16.69
N ASP A 349 14.91 -10.90 -16.02
CA ASP A 349 14.00 -11.84 -16.68
C ASP A 349 12.70 -11.15 -17.12
N ALA A 350 12.21 -10.19 -16.34
CA ALA A 350 10.94 -9.51 -16.58
C ALA A 350 11.00 -8.57 -17.79
N VAL A 351 11.92 -7.61 -17.76
CA VAL A 351 11.95 -6.42 -18.62
C VAL A 351 11.90 -6.73 -20.13
N PRO A 352 12.60 -7.76 -20.65
CA PRO A 352 12.50 -8.14 -22.08
C PRO A 352 11.10 -8.57 -22.53
N HIS A 353 10.22 -8.95 -21.61
CA HIS A 353 8.87 -9.45 -21.86
C HIS A 353 7.77 -8.43 -21.53
N ILE A 354 8.13 -7.22 -21.09
CA ILE A 354 7.18 -6.15 -20.77
C ILE A 354 6.69 -5.48 -22.05
N LEU A 355 5.38 -5.33 -22.14
CA LEU A 355 4.67 -4.80 -23.29
C LEU A 355 4.33 -3.33 -23.07
N ALA A 356 4.48 -2.50 -24.11
CA ALA A 356 3.93 -1.16 -24.09
C ALA A 356 2.40 -1.20 -23.92
N VAL A 357 1.86 -0.33 -23.06
CA VAL A 357 0.41 -0.16 -22.87
C VAL A 357 -0.02 1.12 -23.61
N PRO A 358 -0.67 1.00 -24.79
CA PRO A 358 -1.02 2.16 -25.59
C PRO A 358 -2.18 2.96 -24.98
N GLY A 359 -2.20 4.27 -25.23
CA GLY A 359 -3.25 5.17 -24.75
C GLY A 359 -2.92 5.78 -23.39
N LYS A 360 -3.94 6.37 -22.74
CA LYS A 360 -3.80 6.97 -21.41
C LYS A 360 -4.11 5.92 -20.35
N ARG A 361 -3.32 5.90 -19.27
CA ARG A 361 -3.48 4.97 -18.15
C ARG A 361 -4.71 5.27 -17.27
N LEU A 362 -5.07 6.55 -17.09
CA LEU A 362 -6.23 6.99 -16.30
C LEU A 362 -7.51 7.06 -17.13
N THR A 363 -8.67 6.74 -16.55
CA THR A 363 -9.96 6.90 -17.23
C THR A 363 -10.30 8.38 -17.46
N GLU A 364 -11.14 8.64 -18.46
CA GLU A 364 -11.50 10.01 -18.86
C GLU A 364 -12.31 10.75 -17.78
N LYS A 365 -13.08 10.04 -16.93
CA LYS A 365 -13.79 10.61 -15.76
C LYS A 365 -12.78 11.26 -14.81
N PHE A 366 -11.81 10.47 -14.31
CA PHE A 366 -10.78 10.97 -13.39
C PHE A 366 -9.87 12.01 -14.04
N ARG A 367 -9.50 11.83 -15.30
CA ARG A 367 -8.66 12.81 -16.00
C ARG A 367 -9.32 14.18 -16.12
N LYS A 368 -10.64 14.25 -16.37
CA LYS A 368 -11.39 15.53 -16.40
C LYS A 368 -11.56 16.12 -15.00
N GLN A 369 -11.93 15.29 -14.01
CA GLN A 369 -12.16 15.71 -12.62
C GLN A 369 -10.87 16.26 -11.98
N ASN A 370 -9.73 15.58 -12.17
CA ASN A 370 -8.43 16.01 -11.64
C ASN A 370 -7.94 17.33 -12.28
N TYR A 371 -8.14 17.51 -13.59
CA TYR A 371 -7.77 18.75 -14.30
C TYR A 371 -8.63 19.96 -13.87
N ALA A 372 -9.87 19.72 -13.42
CA ALA A 372 -10.76 20.76 -12.90
C ALA A 372 -10.51 21.09 -11.42
N ALA A 373 -10.14 20.10 -10.61
CA ALA A 373 -9.88 20.27 -9.18
C ALA A 373 -8.48 20.85 -8.90
N GLY A 374 -7.46 20.32 -9.59
CA GLY A 374 -6.05 20.52 -9.26
C GLY A 374 -5.66 19.87 -7.91
N PHE A 375 -4.39 19.50 -7.77
CA PHE A 375 -3.89 19.02 -6.47
C PHE A 375 -3.76 20.20 -5.49
N ASN A 376 -4.84 20.50 -4.77
CA ASN A 376 -4.83 21.48 -3.69
C ASN A 376 -4.57 20.77 -2.35
N TYR A 377 -3.40 21.01 -1.77
CA TYR A 377 -3.12 20.70 -0.37
C TYR A 377 -3.41 21.93 0.48
N THR A 378 -4.33 21.83 1.43
CA THR A 378 -4.61 22.88 2.41
C THR A 378 -3.92 22.54 3.73
N PRO A 379 -2.93 23.33 4.20
CA PRO A 379 -2.27 23.09 5.48
C PRO A 379 -3.27 23.03 6.64
N GLY A 380 -3.18 21.98 7.47
CA GLY A 380 -4.13 21.76 8.57
C GLY A 380 -5.55 21.35 8.12
N GLY A 381 -5.67 20.74 6.94
CA GLY A 381 -6.89 20.04 6.52
C GLY A 381 -7.43 19.12 7.62
N ARG A 382 -8.75 19.07 7.81
CA ARG A 382 -9.37 18.20 8.81
C ARG A 382 -9.71 16.87 8.17
N LEU A 383 -9.24 15.79 8.80
CA LEU A 383 -9.80 14.46 8.58
C LEU A 383 -11.33 14.50 8.76
N PRO A 384 -12.10 13.73 7.96
CA PRO A 384 -13.55 13.69 8.10
C PRO A 384 -13.93 13.29 9.54
N PRO A 385 -14.95 13.92 10.14
CA PRO A 385 -15.21 13.79 11.56
C PRO A 385 -15.56 12.35 11.93
N ARG A 386 -14.86 11.81 12.94
CA ARG A 386 -15.13 10.49 13.53
C ARG A 386 -16.61 10.37 13.90
N ARG A 387 -17.36 9.53 13.18
CA ARG A 387 -18.80 9.35 13.41
C ARG A 387 -19.02 8.50 14.66
N SER A 388 -19.15 9.15 15.81
CA SER A 388 -19.59 8.49 17.03
C SER A 388 -20.98 7.87 16.80
N THR A 389 -21.11 6.57 17.05
CA THR A 389 -22.40 5.90 17.09
C THR A 389 -23.14 6.33 18.36
N SER A 390 -23.81 7.48 18.29
CA SER A 390 -24.55 8.03 19.41
C SER A 390 -25.75 7.15 19.75
N VAL A 391 -25.68 6.42 20.86
CA VAL A 391 -26.86 5.81 21.48
C VAL A 391 -27.80 6.93 21.91
N ALA A 392 -29.03 6.94 21.38
CA ALA A 392 -29.98 8.01 21.62
C ALA A 392 -30.36 8.10 23.10
N SER A 393 -30.26 9.30 23.67
CA SER A 393 -30.85 9.66 24.97
C SER A 393 -31.94 10.72 24.76
N PRO A 394 -33.05 10.68 25.50
CA PRO A 394 -34.21 11.54 25.26
C PRO A 394 -33.94 13.02 25.65
N PRO A 395 -34.72 13.97 25.11
CA PRO A 395 -34.42 15.40 25.22
C PRO A 395 -34.75 15.99 26.59
N SER A 396 -33.85 16.82 27.12
CA SER A 396 -34.12 17.73 28.24
C SER A 396 -34.03 19.19 27.77
N THR A 397 -34.92 20.02 28.33
CA THR A 397 -35.23 21.37 27.83
C THR A 397 -34.19 22.43 28.17
N THR A 398 -34.19 23.47 27.31
CA THR A 398 -33.37 24.68 27.37
C THR A 398 -33.57 25.54 28.62
N THR A 399 -32.48 26.13 29.13
CA THR A 399 -32.41 27.55 29.50
C THR A 399 -30.98 28.07 29.43
N SER A 400 -30.85 29.35 29.10
CA SER A 400 -29.59 30.09 28.92
C SER A 400 -29.40 31.16 29.99
N THR A 401 -28.19 31.40 30.50
CA THR A 401 -27.72 32.77 30.81
C THR A 401 -26.20 32.90 31.04
N THR A 402 -25.63 33.80 30.25
CA THR A 402 -24.48 34.69 30.42
C THR A 402 -23.74 34.86 31.78
N SER A 403 -22.40 34.85 31.66
CA SER A 403 -21.44 35.91 32.07
C SER A 403 -20.81 36.01 33.48
N SER A 404 -19.56 36.48 33.42
CA SER A 404 -18.74 37.21 34.41
C SER A 404 -17.79 36.41 35.32
N ALA A 405 -16.72 37.10 35.77
CA ALA A 405 -15.43 36.53 36.16
C ALA A 405 -14.90 37.09 37.50
N LEU A 406 -13.72 36.60 37.90
CA LEU A 406 -12.86 36.99 39.04
C LEU A 406 -13.13 36.29 40.40
N GLY A 407 -12.06 35.72 40.98
CA GLY A 407 -12.02 35.22 42.37
C GLY A 407 -11.00 34.09 42.61
N ILE A 408 -9.95 34.36 43.41
CA ILE A 408 -8.91 33.41 43.86
C ILE A 408 -8.77 33.56 45.40
N PRO A 409 -8.45 32.53 46.23
CA PRO A 409 -8.62 31.08 46.11
C PRO A 409 -9.74 30.61 47.11
N PRO A 410 -9.58 29.96 48.31
CA PRO A 410 -8.47 29.28 49.00
C PRO A 410 -8.68 27.76 49.32
N THR A 411 -7.60 27.08 49.70
CA THR A 411 -7.56 25.78 50.45
C THR A 411 -7.73 26.02 51.98
N PRO A 412 -7.93 25.02 52.89
CA PRO A 412 -7.74 23.55 52.81
C PRO A 412 -9.00 22.75 53.27
N SER A 413 -9.10 21.42 53.38
CA SER A 413 -8.31 20.46 54.18
C SER A 413 -8.79 19.02 53.94
N SER A 414 -7.94 18.01 54.14
CA SER A 414 -8.39 16.62 54.37
C SER A 414 -8.80 16.43 55.84
N PRO A 415 -9.61 15.39 56.16
CA PRO A 415 -8.97 14.19 56.73
C PRO A 415 -9.63 12.82 56.39
N THR A 416 -8.77 11.81 56.27
CA THR A 416 -8.90 10.37 56.65
C THR A 416 -10.28 9.77 57.01
N ALA A 417 -10.64 8.63 56.40
CA ALA A 417 -10.64 7.29 57.04
C ALA A 417 -11.40 6.19 56.23
N HIS A 418 -10.92 4.95 56.36
CA HIS A 418 -11.41 3.69 55.75
C HIS A 418 -12.65 3.08 56.49
N PRO A 419 -13.16 1.85 56.19
CA PRO A 419 -13.32 1.09 54.93
C PRO A 419 -14.76 0.48 54.77
N HIS A 420 -14.92 -0.52 53.86
CA HIS A 420 -16.01 -1.52 53.74
C HIS A 420 -17.11 -1.24 52.67
N PRO A 421 -17.86 -2.25 52.15
CA PRO A 421 -17.45 -2.88 50.90
C PRO A 421 -18.60 -3.18 49.93
N HIS A 422 -18.63 -2.56 48.74
CA HIS A 422 -19.67 -2.85 47.74
C HIS A 422 -19.09 -3.32 46.41
N SER A 423 -19.41 -4.57 46.09
CA SER A 423 -19.11 -5.24 44.81
C SER A 423 -19.77 -4.52 43.64
N PRO A 424 -19.06 -4.26 42.52
CA PRO A 424 -19.69 -3.89 41.25
C PRO A 424 -20.30 -5.13 40.57
N PRO A 425 -21.37 -4.97 39.78
CA PRO A 425 -22.01 -6.09 39.09
C PRO A 425 -21.18 -6.60 37.90
N THR A 426 -21.21 -7.92 37.69
CA THR A 426 -20.60 -8.60 36.54
C THR A 426 -21.33 -8.23 35.24
N ALA A 427 -20.67 -7.46 34.37
CA ALA A 427 -21.11 -7.28 32.99
C ALA A 427 -20.75 -8.53 32.16
N THR A 428 -21.71 -9.43 31.98
CA THR A 428 -21.56 -10.61 31.11
C THR A 428 -21.57 -10.20 29.64
N SER A 429 -20.39 -10.12 29.03
CA SER A 429 -20.27 -10.19 27.56
C SER A 429 -20.59 -11.62 27.08
N PRO A 430 -21.34 -11.80 25.98
CA PRO A 430 -21.65 -13.13 25.48
C PRO A 430 -20.38 -13.81 24.94
N SER A 431 -20.04 -14.96 25.52
CA SER A 431 -18.95 -15.80 25.02
C SER A 431 -19.33 -16.37 23.64
N ARG A 432 -18.65 -15.93 22.59
CA ARG A 432 -18.75 -16.56 21.28
C ARG A 432 -18.19 -17.98 21.40
N ARG A 433 -19.03 -19.01 21.21
CA ARG A 433 -18.60 -20.41 21.26
C ARG A 433 -17.50 -20.63 20.21
N VAL A 434 -16.33 -21.05 20.68
CA VAL A 434 -15.42 -21.85 19.86
C VAL A 434 -16.09 -23.22 19.69
N VAL A 435 -16.61 -23.49 18.48
CA VAL A 435 -17.08 -24.82 18.11
C VAL A 435 -15.90 -25.54 17.47
N SER A 436 -15.10 -26.19 18.32
CA SER A 436 -13.98 -27.04 17.91
C SER A 436 -14.51 -28.42 17.50
N ASP A 437 -15.20 -28.51 16.36
CA ASP A 437 -15.63 -29.77 15.74
C ASP A 437 -15.07 -29.88 14.31
N PHE A 438 -13.75 -30.03 14.22
CA PHE A 438 -13.09 -30.47 13.00
C PHE A 438 -13.41 -31.95 12.75
N LYS A 439 -14.11 -32.26 11.66
CA LYS A 439 -14.09 -33.61 11.09
C LYS A 439 -12.81 -33.76 10.26
N PRO A 440 -11.93 -34.74 10.52
CA PRO A 440 -10.85 -35.06 9.61
C PRO A 440 -11.44 -35.58 8.30
N PHE A 441 -11.06 -34.97 7.18
CA PHE A 441 -11.43 -35.47 5.85
C PHE A 441 -10.65 -36.77 5.57
N GLY A 442 -11.34 -37.79 5.06
CA GLY A 442 -10.81 -39.14 4.94
C GLY A 442 -9.76 -39.28 3.83
N ALA A 443 -8.60 -39.85 4.17
CA ALA A 443 -7.53 -40.17 3.24
C ALA A 443 -7.79 -41.46 2.44
N PRO A 444 -7.07 -41.65 1.32
CA PRO A 444 -6.23 -42.84 1.20
C PRO A 444 -4.73 -42.50 1.09
N ALA A 445 -3.86 -43.51 1.19
CA ALA A 445 -2.49 -43.34 1.67
C ALA A 445 -1.37 -43.33 0.62
N ALA A 446 -0.36 -42.51 0.92
CA ALA A 446 1.09 -42.69 0.76
C ALA A 446 1.73 -42.88 -0.64
N GLY A 447 2.73 -42.03 -0.91
CA GLY A 447 3.84 -42.24 -1.84
C GLY A 447 5.06 -41.43 -1.34
N ASP A 448 6.19 -42.11 -1.10
CA ASP A 448 7.38 -41.56 -0.44
C ASP A 448 8.42 -41.07 -1.48
N GLY A 449 9.25 -40.07 -1.16
CA GLY A 449 10.37 -39.68 -2.03
C GLY A 449 10.79 -38.20 -2.02
N LYS A 450 12.03 -37.93 -1.59
CA LYS A 450 12.71 -36.62 -1.61
C LYS A 450 12.90 -36.03 -3.02
N MET A 451 12.75 -34.71 -3.16
CA MET A 451 13.71 -33.77 -3.77
C MET A 451 13.21 -32.34 -3.51
N GLY A 452 14.09 -31.41 -3.12
CA GLY A 452 13.71 -30.02 -2.90
C GLY A 452 13.77 -29.21 -4.20
N VAL A 453 12.65 -28.57 -4.56
CA VAL A 453 12.57 -27.52 -5.60
C VAL A 453 11.61 -26.45 -5.09
N SER A 454 12.04 -25.18 -5.11
CA SER A 454 11.24 -24.04 -4.63
C SER A 454 10.27 -23.54 -5.70
N VAL A 455 9.11 -23.00 -5.28
CA VAL A 455 7.98 -22.62 -6.14
C VAL A 455 8.21 -21.27 -6.86
N PHE A 456 9.21 -21.21 -7.75
CA PHE A 456 9.39 -20.08 -8.67
C PHE A 456 9.70 -20.55 -10.09
N GLY A 457 8.64 -21.03 -10.76
CA GLY A 457 8.72 -21.47 -12.16
C GLY A 457 7.38 -21.62 -12.89
N ALA A 458 6.24 -21.21 -12.29
CA ALA A 458 4.90 -21.35 -12.89
C ALA A 458 4.18 -19.99 -12.94
N PRO A 459 3.54 -19.62 -14.07
CA PRO A 459 3.07 -18.25 -14.29
C PRO A 459 1.79 -17.88 -13.52
N MET A 460 1.92 -16.96 -12.56
CA MET A 460 0.87 -16.10 -11.99
C MET A 460 0.10 -15.37 -13.10
N LEU A 461 -1.22 -15.42 -13.08
CA LEU A 461 -2.09 -14.60 -13.94
C LEU A 461 -2.51 -13.34 -13.17
N SER A 462 -2.60 -12.20 -13.84
CA SER A 462 -3.13 -10.97 -13.25
C SER A 462 -4.62 -11.09 -12.92
N THR A 463 -4.99 -10.84 -11.67
CA THR A 463 -6.36 -10.53 -11.31
C THR A 463 -6.82 -9.22 -12.01
N PRO A 464 -8.08 -9.13 -12.44
CA PRO A 464 -8.72 -7.82 -12.62
C PRO A 464 -8.72 -7.09 -11.26
N GLY A 465 -8.67 -5.75 -11.29
CA GLY A 465 -8.81 -4.95 -10.08
C GLY A 465 -10.14 -5.20 -9.33
N PRO A 466 -10.31 -4.64 -8.11
CA PRO A 466 -11.46 -4.87 -7.26
C PRO A 466 -12.76 -4.35 -7.90
N GLY A 467 -13.41 -5.21 -8.69
CA GLY A 467 -14.61 -4.88 -9.49
C GLY A 467 -14.94 -5.88 -10.60
N GLY A 468 -13.97 -6.66 -11.10
CA GLY A 468 -14.12 -7.54 -12.28
C GLY A 468 -14.97 -8.81 -12.14
N GLY A 469 -16.23 -8.70 -11.70
CA GLY A 469 -17.19 -9.81 -11.58
C GLY A 469 -17.98 -10.09 -12.87
N MET A 470 -17.45 -10.93 -13.75
CA MET A 470 -18.09 -11.23 -15.05
C MET A 470 -19.14 -12.35 -14.95
N PHE A 471 -20.36 -12.03 -14.49
CA PHE A 471 -21.52 -12.93 -14.51
C PHE A 471 -22.38 -12.75 -15.77
N GLY A 472 -22.14 -13.59 -16.78
CA GLY A 472 -23.00 -13.66 -17.98
C GLY A 472 -24.32 -14.38 -17.68
N SER A 473 -25.43 -13.64 -17.65
CA SER A 473 -26.77 -14.23 -17.54
C SER A 473 -27.25 -14.77 -18.88
N MET A 474 -27.11 -16.09 -19.08
CA MET A 474 -27.61 -16.78 -20.28
C MET A 474 -28.88 -17.57 -19.93
N GLY A 475 -30.06 -17.03 -20.29
CA GLY A 475 -31.27 -17.83 -20.20
C GLY A 475 -32.64 -17.14 -20.19
N ARG A 476 -33.08 -16.53 -21.32
CA ARG A 476 -34.50 -16.64 -21.71
C ARG A 476 -34.76 -16.33 -23.19
N ALA A 477 -35.64 -17.13 -23.79
CA ALA A 477 -36.12 -17.02 -25.18
C ALA A 477 -37.60 -16.50 -25.17
N PRO A 478 -38.26 -16.23 -26.32
CA PRO A 478 -38.82 -14.89 -26.56
C PRO A 478 -40.36 -14.83 -26.66
N GLY A 479 -40.91 -13.60 -26.63
CA GLY A 479 -42.26 -13.34 -27.14
C GLY A 479 -42.89 -12.00 -26.71
N GLY A 480 -43.61 -11.34 -27.63
CA GLY A 480 -44.61 -10.31 -27.31
C GLY A 480 -44.36 -8.91 -27.92
N HIS A 481 -45.13 -8.54 -28.95
CA HIS A 481 -45.22 -7.17 -29.45
C HIS A 481 -46.06 -6.26 -28.53
N GLY A 482 -45.79 -4.95 -28.56
CA GLY A 482 -46.73 -3.91 -28.11
C GLY A 482 -46.04 -2.59 -27.79
N GLY A 483 -45.89 -1.70 -28.77
CA GLY A 483 -45.30 -0.37 -28.53
C GLY A 483 -46.35 0.69 -28.18
N LEU A 484 -45.96 1.67 -27.35
CA LEU A 484 -46.37 3.07 -27.53
C LEU A 484 -45.54 4.03 -26.67
N ARG A 485 -45.24 5.19 -27.26
CA ARG A 485 -44.83 6.47 -26.65
C ARG A 485 -43.52 6.54 -25.88
N GLU A 486 -42.60 7.28 -26.50
CA GLU A 486 -41.55 8.06 -25.85
C GLU A 486 -42.14 8.90 -24.70
N ARG A 487 -41.53 8.78 -23.54
CA ARG A 487 -41.46 9.82 -22.52
C ARG A 487 -40.00 9.88 -22.13
N GLU A 488 -39.40 11.05 -22.25
CA GLU A 488 -38.08 11.30 -21.69
C GLU A 488 -38.21 11.18 -20.17
N GLU A 489 -37.81 10.04 -19.64
CA GLU A 489 -37.54 9.90 -18.22
C GLU A 489 -36.10 10.40 -18.06
N GLU A 490 -35.96 11.52 -17.35
CA GLU A 490 -34.66 11.98 -16.86
C GLU A 490 -34.12 10.84 -16.00
N GLU A 491 -33.13 10.10 -16.51
CA GLU A 491 -32.37 9.16 -15.69
C GLU A 491 -31.65 10.00 -14.64
N ASP A 492 -32.14 9.95 -13.40
CA ASP A 492 -31.42 10.44 -12.23
C ASP A 492 -30.08 9.69 -12.16
N GLU A 493 -29.03 10.29 -12.74
CA GLU A 493 -27.65 9.87 -12.51
C GLU A 493 -27.38 10.02 -11.00
N GLU A 494 -27.57 8.94 -10.24
CA GLU A 494 -27.21 8.91 -8.82
C GLU A 494 -25.75 9.35 -8.69
N ASP A 495 -25.50 10.39 -7.89
CA ASP A 495 -24.17 10.99 -7.68
C ASP A 495 -23.17 9.92 -7.19
N ASP A 496 -22.46 9.34 -8.16
CA ASP A 496 -21.42 8.33 -8.04
C ASP A 496 -20.09 8.94 -7.51
N ASP A 497 -20.23 9.90 -6.58
CA ASP A 497 -19.19 10.69 -5.91
C ASP A 497 -19.09 10.28 -4.42
N GLU A 498 -19.43 9.02 -4.10
CA GLU A 498 -19.05 8.37 -2.84
C GLU A 498 -17.52 8.15 -2.79
N GLY A 499 -16.77 9.21 -2.47
CA GLY A 499 -15.34 9.12 -2.16
C GLY A 499 -15.04 8.10 -1.06
N ALA A 500 -13.79 7.61 -0.99
CA ALA A 500 -13.34 6.45 -0.22
C ALA A 500 -14.00 6.29 1.17
N ARG A 501 -15.03 5.42 1.24
CA ARG A 501 -15.76 5.08 2.48
C ARG A 501 -15.29 3.72 3.00
N LEU A 502 -14.84 3.70 4.25
CA LEU A 502 -14.60 2.47 5.00
C LEU A 502 -15.95 1.81 5.34
N ARG A 503 -16.19 0.61 4.83
CA ARG A 503 -17.39 -0.19 5.12
C ARG A 503 -17.00 -1.55 5.68
N ARG A 504 -17.88 -2.16 6.47
CA ARG A 504 -17.79 -3.59 6.79
C ARG A 504 -18.76 -4.31 5.87
N GLU A 505 -18.21 -5.07 4.94
CA GLU A 505 -18.96 -5.85 3.95
C GLU A 505 -18.60 -7.34 4.13
N ALA A 506 -19.32 -8.23 3.45
CA ALA A 506 -18.92 -9.63 3.38
C ALA A 506 -17.57 -9.74 2.67
N ILE A 507 -16.71 -10.68 3.12
CA ILE A 507 -15.38 -10.85 2.51
C ILE A 507 -15.47 -11.04 1.00
N SER A 508 -14.63 -10.34 0.23
CA SER A 508 -14.62 -10.43 -1.23
C SER A 508 -13.79 -11.64 -1.71
N LEU A 509 -13.98 -12.04 -2.98
CA LEU A 509 -13.15 -13.07 -3.60
C LEU A 509 -11.69 -12.61 -3.74
N ASP A 510 -11.46 -11.31 -3.98
CA ASP A 510 -10.11 -10.73 -4.01
C ASP A 510 -9.39 -10.86 -2.66
N GLN A 511 -10.09 -10.57 -1.56
CA GLN A 511 -9.58 -10.78 -0.21
C GLN A 511 -9.27 -12.26 0.07
N ALA A 512 -10.10 -13.19 -0.40
CA ALA A 512 -9.82 -14.63 -0.30
C ALA A 512 -8.57 -15.05 -1.11
N ARG A 513 -8.36 -14.49 -2.31
CA ARG A 513 -7.13 -14.69 -3.12
C ARG A 513 -5.88 -14.15 -2.42
N ARG A 514 -5.99 -12.98 -1.78
CA ARG A 514 -4.92 -12.35 -1.00
C ARG A 514 -4.55 -13.18 0.23
N ILE A 515 -5.54 -13.74 0.95
CA ILE A 515 -5.31 -14.71 2.02
C ILE A 515 -4.61 -15.98 1.48
N ALA A 516 -5.09 -16.54 0.37
CA ALA A 516 -4.51 -17.75 -0.23
C ALA A 516 -3.06 -17.53 -0.69
N THR A 517 -2.78 -16.40 -1.33
CA THR A 517 -1.44 -16.00 -1.76
C THR A 517 -0.49 -15.86 -0.57
N GLN A 518 -0.86 -15.08 0.46
CA GLN A 518 -0.01 -14.93 1.66
C GLN A 518 0.20 -16.25 2.41
N ALA A 519 -0.81 -17.12 2.46
CA ALA A 519 -0.71 -18.42 3.11
C ALA A 519 0.44 -19.26 2.52
N VAL A 520 0.57 -19.31 1.18
CA VAL A 520 1.67 -20.00 0.50
C VAL A 520 3.02 -19.37 0.84
N PHE A 521 3.15 -18.03 0.71
CA PHE A 521 4.40 -17.32 1.00
C PHE A 521 4.89 -17.53 2.45
N ARG A 522 3.97 -17.58 3.42
CA ARG A 522 4.30 -17.82 4.83
C ARG A 522 4.56 -19.31 5.14
N ALA A 523 3.89 -20.23 4.45
CA ALA A 523 4.09 -21.67 4.65
C ALA A 523 5.46 -22.16 4.16
N GLY A 524 6.05 -21.51 3.16
CA GLY A 524 7.43 -21.78 2.71
C GLY A 524 8.52 -21.49 3.76
N ARG A 525 8.15 -21.04 4.96
CA ARG A 525 9.03 -20.76 6.11
C ARG A 525 9.12 -21.91 7.13
N PHE A 526 8.27 -22.93 7.02
CA PHE A 526 8.10 -24.01 8.03
C PHE A 526 8.58 -25.38 7.54
#